data_AF-A0AAW2LGV2-F1
#
_entry.id   AF-A0AAW2LGV2-F1
#
_cell.length_a   1.000
_cell.length_b   1.000
_cell.length_c   1.000
_cell.angle_alpha   90.00
_cell.angle_beta   90.00
_cell.angle_gamma   90.00
#
_symmetry.space_group_name_H-M   'P 1'
#
loop_
_entity.id
_entity.type
_entity.pdbx_description
1 polymer ?
#
loop_
_entity_poly.entity_id
_entity_poly.type
_entity_poly.pdbx_seq_one_letter_code
_entity_poly.pdbx_strand_id
1 'polypeptide(L)' 'MAEIERIENVLEDLSSKEEVMWKQQAKALWLAEGDRNTSFSHVKANERRLHKEIRKIKNTQGQDIDDLEGIHKVIMD' A
#
# COMPACT_ATOMS: atom_id res chain seq x y z
N MET A 1 24.14 -18.45 -29.59
CA MET A 1 23.70 -17.04 -29.64
C MET A 1 22.19 -16.98 -29.83
N ALA A 2 21.63 -17.26 -31.01
CA ALA A 2 20.18 -17.21 -31.25
C ALA A 2 19.30 -18.12 -30.37
N GLU A 3 19.83 -19.28 -29.93
CA GLU A 3 19.09 -20.18 -29.03
C GLU A 3 18.96 -19.64 -27.60
N ILE A 4 20.03 -19.00 -27.10
CA ILE A 4 20.05 -18.38 -25.76
C ILE A 4 19.08 -17.19 -25.74
N GLU A 5 19.16 -16.34 -26.76
CA GLU A 5 18.27 -15.20 -26.92
C GLU A 5 16.79 -15.61 -27.02
N ARG A 6 16.49 -16.74 -27.69
CA ARG A 6 15.13 -17.29 -27.70
C ARG A 6 14.66 -17.72 -26.32
N ILE A 7 15.52 -18.40 -25.55
CA ILE A 7 15.17 -18.88 -24.21
C ILE A 7 14.95 -17.68 -23.26
N GLU A 8 15.78 -16.65 -23.34
CA GLU A 8 15.64 -15.43 -22.54
C GLU A 8 14.30 -14.73 -22.82
N ASN A 9 13.94 -14.57 -24.09
CA ASN A 9 12.65 -13.97 -24.48
C ASN A 9 11.44 -14.79 -23.98
N VAL A 10 11.52 -16.12 -24.06
CA VAL A 10 10.45 -17.00 -23.55
C VAL A 10 10.36 -16.91 -22.03
N LEU A 11 11.49 -16.82 -21.33
CA LEU A 11 11.52 -16.67 -19.87
C LEU A 11 10.87 -15.35 -19.44
N GLU A 12 11.19 -14.26 -20.12
CA GLU A 12 10.63 -12.94 -19.79
C GLU A 12 9.12 -12.86 -20.06
N ASP A 13 8.64 -13.48 -21.14
CA ASP A 13 7.22 -13.61 -21.42
C ASP A 13 6.49 -14.46 -20.36
N LEU A 14 7.10 -15.57 -19.94
CA LEU A 14 6.57 -16.42 -18.87
C LEU A 14 6.52 -15.68 -17.53
N SER A 15 7.58 -14.97 -17.15
CA SER A 15 7.61 -14.16 -15.92
C SER A 15 6.55 -13.06 -15.95
N SER A 16 6.36 -12.41 -17.09
CA SER A 16 5.32 -11.38 -17.25
C SER A 16 3.91 -11.97 -17.08
N LYS A 17 3.66 -13.14 -17.67
CA LYS A 17 2.38 -13.86 -17.52
C LYS A 17 2.14 -14.31 -16.08
N GLU A 18 3.18 -14.80 -15.41
CA GLU A 18 3.12 -15.19 -14.01
C GLU A 18 2.81 -13.98 -13.11
N GLU A 19 3.46 -12.84 -13.33
CA GLU A 19 3.17 -11.61 -12.57
C GLU A 19 1.70 -11.16 -12.73
N VAL A 20 1.18 -11.20 -13.95
CA VAL A 20 -0.24 -10.88 -14.23
C VAL A 20 -1.18 -11.86 -13.52
N MET A 21 -0.88 -13.16 -13.57
CA MET A 21 -1.66 -14.19 -12.89
C MET A 21 -1.68 -13.94 -11.37
N TRP A 22 -0.53 -13.68 -10.76
CA TRP A 22 -0.45 -13.40 -9.32
C TRP A 22 -1.20 -12.13 -8.94
N LYS A 23 -1.17 -11.07 -9.76
CA LYS A 23 -1.96 -9.85 -9.52
C LYS A 23 -3.47 -10.14 -9.54
N GLN A 24 -3.93 -10.95 -10.50
CA GLN A 24 -5.34 -11.35 -10.59
C GLN A 24 -5.76 -12.22 -9.39
N GLN A 25 -4.94 -13.21 -9.02
CA GLN A 25 -5.19 -14.07 -7.87
C GLN A 25 -5.17 -13.29 -6.55
N ALA A 26 -4.24 -12.36 -6.35
CA ALA A 26 -4.20 -11.52 -5.16
C ALA A 26 -5.45 -10.65 -5.04
N LYS A 27 -5.95 -10.09 -6.16
CA LYS A 27 -7.21 -9.33 -6.18
C LYS A 27 -8.42 -10.23 -5.89
N ALA A 28 -8.47 -11.43 -6.48
CA ALA A 28 -9.54 -12.40 -6.25
C ALA A 28 -9.55 -12.89 -4.79
N LEU A 29 -8.37 -13.17 -4.22
CA LEU A 29 -8.19 -13.51 -2.82
C LEU A 29 -8.64 -12.35 -1.93
N TRP A 30 -8.25 -11.11 -2.26
CA TRP A 30 -8.69 -9.94 -1.50
C TRP A 30 -10.21 -9.72 -1.57
N LEU A 31 -10.85 -10.00 -2.71
CA LEU A 31 -12.31 -9.97 -2.84
C LEU A 31 -13.00 -11.11 -2.07
N ALA A 32 -12.44 -12.32 -2.10
CA ALA A 32 -12.97 -13.49 -1.40
C ALA A 32 -12.81 -13.36 0.13
N GLU A 33 -11.69 -12.81 0.57
CA GLU A 33 -11.38 -12.54 1.99
C GLU A 33 -11.94 -11.19 2.44
N GLY A 34 -12.41 -10.33 1.53
CA GLY A 34 -12.89 -8.98 1.80
C GLY A 34 -14.16 -8.92 2.66
N ASP A 35 -14.90 -10.02 2.75
CA ASP A 35 -16.08 -10.16 3.60
C ASP A 35 -15.84 -11.07 4.82
N ARG A 36 -14.68 -11.77 4.85
CA ARG A 36 -14.23 -12.45 6.05
C ARG A 36 -13.40 -11.46 6.86
N ASN A 37 -13.87 -11.18 8.07
CA ASN A 37 -13.21 -10.36 9.06
C ASN A 37 -11.90 -11.00 9.56
N THR A 38 -10.99 -11.37 8.66
CA THR A 38 -9.79 -12.15 8.97
C THR A 38 -8.79 -11.29 9.73
N SER A 39 -8.09 -11.91 10.66
CA SER A 39 -7.02 -11.26 11.43
C SER A 39 -6.00 -10.58 10.51
N PHE A 40 -5.71 -11.17 9.34
CA PHE A 40 -4.82 -10.57 8.34
C PHE A 40 -5.31 -9.21 7.82
N SER A 41 -6.59 -9.08 7.45
CA SER A 41 -7.17 -7.82 6.99
C SER A 41 -7.19 -6.76 8.09
N HIS A 42 -7.50 -7.15 9.33
CA HIS A 42 -7.40 -6.26 10.51
C HIS A 42 -5.98 -5.78 10.76
N VAL A 43 -5.01 -6.70 10.75
CA VAL A 43 -3.59 -6.38 10.93
C VAL A 43 -3.14 -5.42 9.84
N LYS A 44 -3.46 -5.69 8.57
CA LYS A 44 -3.09 -4.80 7.46
C LYS A 44 -3.80 -3.45 7.50
N ALA A 45 -5.08 -3.40 7.88
CA ALA A 45 -5.79 -2.14 8.07
C ALA A 45 -5.20 -1.34 9.23
N ASN A 46 -4.84 -1.99 10.33
CA ASN A 46 -4.22 -1.35 11.48
C ASN A 46 -2.79 -0.87 11.18
N GLU A 47 -2.00 -1.66 10.45
CA GLU A 47 -0.69 -1.22 9.94
C GLU A 47 -0.84 0.03 9.06
N ARG A 48 -1.79 0.04 8.12
CA ARG A 48 -2.06 1.23 7.29
C ARG A 48 -2.49 2.42 8.14
N ARG A 49 -3.35 2.20 9.14
CA ARG A 49 -3.76 3.24 10.09
C ARG A 49 -2.57 3.81 10.84
N LEU A 50 -1.68 2.97 11.38
CA LEU A 50 -0.47 3.38 12.08
C LEU A 50 0.47 4.20 11.19
N HIS A 51 0.64 3.81 9.92
CA HIS A 51 1.49 4.54 8.98
C HIS A 51 0.88 5.87 8.49
N LYS A 52 -0.45 5.95 8.41
CA LYS A 52 -1.17 7.14 7.93
C LYS A 52 -1.69 8.04 9.05
N GLU A 53 -1.44 7.68 10.30
CA GLU A 53 -1.82 8.48 11.46
C GLU A 53 -1.00 9.78 11.48
N ILE A 54 -1.65 10.90 11.22
CA ILE A 54 -1.05 12.22 11.39
C ILE A 54 -1.07 12.53 12.88
N ARG A 55 0.08 12.36 13.54
CA ARG A 55 0.23 12.61 14.99
C ARG A 55 0.47 14.07 15.33
N LYS A 56 1.14 14.80 14.43
CA LYS A 56 1.54 16.19 14.61
C LYS A 56 1.44 16.91 13.27
N ILE A 57 1.11 18.19 13.31
CA ILE A 57 1.09 19.06 12.13
C ILE A 57 2.08 20.18 12.38
N LYS A 58 2.84 20.55 11.34
CA LYS A 58 3.82 21.63 11.42
C LYS A 58 3.18 22.93 10.95
N ASN A 59 3.21 23.97 11.79
CA ASN A 59 2.65 25.27 11.43
C ASN A 59 3.56 26.06 10.48
N THR A 60 3.09 27.21 9.98
CA THR A 60 3.84 28.13 9.10
C THR A 60 5.12 28.68 9.72
N GLN A 61 5.25 28.62 11.05
CA GLN A 61 6.48 29.02 11.77
C GLN A 61 7.41 27.83 12.05
N GLY A 62 7.12 26.65 11.51
CA GLY A 62 7.94 25.45 11.64
C GLY A 62 7.81 24.71 12.98
N GLN A 63 6.85 25.11 13.84
CA GLN A 63 6.60 24.45 15.12
C GLN A 63 5.68 23.23 14.91
N ASP A 64 6.05 22.11 15.56
CA ASP A 64 5.22 20.91 15.60
C ASP A 64 4.11 21.08 16.65
N ILE A 65 2.87 21.01 16.20
CA ILE A 65 1.67 21.09 17.03
C ILE A 65 1.04 19.70 17.12
N ASP A 66 0.79 19.24 18.34
CA ASP A 66 0.19 17.94 18.63
C ASP A 66 -1.08 18.02 19.50
N ASP A 67 -1.49 19.22 19.92
CA ASP A 67 -2.74 19.45 20.62
C ASP A 67 -3.89 19.80 19.65
N LEU A 68 -5.11 19.38 20.01
CA LEU A 68 -6.30 19.55 19.17
C LEU A 68 -6.64 21.02 18.88
N GLU A 69 -6.42 21.90 19.86
CA GLU A 69 -6.76 23.32 19.75
C GLU A 69 -5.80 24.04 18.81
N GLY A 70 -4.50 23.75 18.93
CA GLY A 70 -3.46 24.24 18.03
C GLY A 70 -3.62 23.69 16.62
N ILE A 71 -3.95 22.41 16.45
CA ILE A 71 -4.24 21.83 15.13
C ILE A 71 -5.44 22.54 14.49
N HIS A 72 -6.53 22.75 15.24
CA HIS A 72 -7.69 23.47 14.73
C HIS A 72 -7.32 24.88 14.26
N LYS A 73 -6.53 25.60 15.04
CA LYS A 73 -6.07 26.94 14.69
C LYS A 73 -5.22 26.95 13.41
N VAL A 74 -4.29 26.00 13.25
CA VAL A 74 -3.44 25.88 12.06
C VAL A 74 -4.24 25.52 10.80
N ILE A 75 -5.35 24.78 10.94
CA ILE A 75 -6.22 24.43 9.81
C ILE A 75 -7.14 25.61 9.41
N MET A 76 -7.49 26.47 10.37
CA MET A 76 -8.43 27.57 10.17
C MET A 76 -7.77 28.90 9.77
N ASP A 77 -6.45 29.01 9.93
CA ASP A 77 -5.61 30.08 9.37
C ASP A 77 -5.28 29.82 7.88
#